data_AF-A0A8T2FA79-F1
#
_entry.id   AF-A0A8T2FA79-F1
#
_cell.length_a   1.000
_cell.length_b   1.000
_cell.length_c   1.000
_cell.angle_alpha   90.00
_cell.angle_beta   90.00
_cell.angle_gamma   90.00
#
_symmetry.space_group_name_H-M   'P 1'
#
loop_
_entity.id
_entity.type
_entity.pdbx_description
1 polymer ?
#
loop_
_entity_poly.entity_id
_entity_poly.type
_entity_poly.pdbx_seq_one_letter_code
_entity_poly.pdbx_strand_id
1 'polypeptide(L)'
;MNNAAKRVDCLFGAKNYGRAVYECLRGGLYFTKDDENVNSQPFVRWRDRFLFCAEAVYKAQAKTGGIKGHYLNATAGTCEEMIKRAVFARELGVPIVMHDYLTGGFTANTSLAHSR
;
A
#
# COMPACT_ATOMS: atom_id res chain seq x y z
N MET A 1 -9.75 14.04 -17.34
CA MET A 1 -10.36 12.74 -16.99
C MET A 1 -9.65 12.24 -15.73
N ASN A 2 -10.36 12.12 -14.61
CA ASN A 2 -9.79 11.94 -13.27
C ASN A 2 -9.06 10.60 -13.12
N ASN A 3 -7.72 10.61 -13.21
CA ASN A 3 -6.85 9.48 -12.83
C ASN A 3 -6.59 9.47 -11.31
N ALA A 4 -7.65 9.66 -10.51
CA ALA A 4 -7.56 9.64 -9.05
C ALA A 4 -7.41 8.20 -8.55
N ALA A 5 -6.64 8.02 -7.47
CA ALA A 5 -6.44 6.71 -6.86
C ALA A 5 -7.75 6.14 -6.32
N LYS A 6 -8.04 4.86 -6.59
CA LYS A 6 -9.18 4.16 -5.97
C LYS A 6 -8.77 3.48 -4.67
N ARG A 7 -9.64 3.62 -3.66
CA ARG A 7 -9.56 2.92 -2.37
C ARG A 7 -9.92 1.44 -2.56
N VAL A 8 -9.20 0.57 -1.88
CA VAL A 8 -9.52 -0.86 -1.78
C VAL A 8 -9.76 -1.17 -0.31
N ASP A 9 -10.90 -1.79 -0.01
CA ASP A 9 -11.35 -2.02 1.37
C ASP A 9 -11.00 -3.41 1.91
N CYS A 10 -11.03 -3.54 3.22
CA CYS A 10 -10.65 -4.72 4.01
C CYS A 10 -11.53 -5.98 3.82
N LEU A 11 -12.62 -5.92 3.06
CA LEU A 11 -13.60 -7.02 2.94
C LEU A 11 -13.05 -8.25 2.18
N PHE A 12 -11.85 -8.16 1.63
CA PHE A 12 -11.23 -9.20 0.81
C PHE A 12 -10.00 -9.79 1.52
N GLY A 13 -9.85 -11.11 1.56
CA GLY A 13 -8.57 -11.74 1.93
C GLY A 13 -7.41 -11.23 1.06
N ALA A 14 -6.17 -11.29 1.55
CA ALA A 14 -5.01 -10.60 0.96
C ALA A 14 -4.81 -10.88 -0.56
N LYS A 15 -5.07 -12.11 -1.00
CA LYS A 15 -5.02 -12.50 -2.42
C LYS A 15 -6.08 -11.80 -3.27
N ASN A 16 -7.32 -11.74 -2.78
CA ASN A 16 -8.42 -11.06 -3.46
C ASN A 16 -8.19 -9.55 -3.49
N TYR A 17 -7.56 -9.01 -2.45
CA TYR A 17 -7.13 -7.62 -2.38
C TYR A 17 -6.15 -7.28 -3.52
N GLY A 18 -5.09 -8.07 -3.70
CA GLY A 18 -4.15 -7.92 -4.82
C GLY A 18 -4.83 -8.05 -6.19
N ARG A 19 -5.81 -8.95 -6.33
CA ARG A 19 -6.61 -9.05 -7.57
C ARG A 19 -7.36 -7.75 -7.86
N ALA A 20 -8.04 -7.16 -6.87
CA ALA A 20 -8.75 -5.89 -7.06
C ALA A 20 -7.80 -4.75 -7.45
N VAL A 21 -6.62 -4.69 -6.84
CA VAL A 21 -5.55 -3.73 -7.18
C VAL A 21 -5.11 -3.89 -8.63
N TYR A 22 -4.82 -5.12 -9.07
CA TYR A 22 -4.40 -5.38 -10.45
C TYR A 22 -5.46 -4.95 -11.47
N GLU A 23 -6.73 -5.31 -11.23
CA GLU A 23 -7.85 -4.96 -12.11
C GLU A 23 -8.03 -3.44 -12.24
N CYS A 24 -7.87 -2.71 -11.13
CA CYS A 24 -7.93 -1.25 -11.11
C CYS A 24 -6.77 -0.59 -11.88
N LEU A 25 -5.54 -1.05 -11.63
CA LEU A 25 -4.33 -0.48 -12.23
C LEU A 25 -4.22 -0.78 -13.72
N ARG A 26 -4.56 -2.00 -14.15
CA ARG A 26 -4.63 -2.36 -15.58
C ARG A 26 -5.74 -1.60 -16.31
N GLY A 27 -6.78 -1.20 -15.59
CA GLY A 27 -7.93 -0.46 -16.11
C GLY A 27 -7.65 1.01 -16.42
N GLY A 28 -6.42 1.48 -16.20
CA GLY A 28 -5.96 2.83 -16.56
C GLY A 28 -5.51 3.68 -15.39
N LEU A 29 -5.82 3.30 -14.14
CA LEU A 29 -5.37 4.06 -12.97
C LEU A 29 -3.86 4.00 -12.80
N TYR A 30 -3.25 5.11 -12.37
CA TYR A 30 -1.84 5.12 -11.97
C TYR A 30 -1.64 4.52 -10.59
N PHE A 31 -2.54 4.86 -9.65
CA PHE A 31 -2.42 4.47 -8.26
C PHE A 31 -3.72 3.87 -7.71
N THR A 32 -3.56 3.03 -6.70
CA THR A 32 -4.62 2.55 -5.80
C THR A 32 -4.14 2.71 -4.36
N LYS A 33 -5.03 2.71 -3.36
CA LYS A 33 -4.62 2.91 -1.96
C LYS A 33 -5.26 1.90 -1.02
N ASP A 34 -4.53 1.58 0.04
CA ASP A 34 -5.13 1.05 1.26
C ASP A 34 -6.11 2.06 1.85
N ASP A 35 -7.22 1.59 2.42
CA ASP A 35 -8.04 2.40 3.33
C ASP A 35 -7.22 2.80 4.59
N GLU A 36 -7.51 3.95 5.17
CA GLU A 36 -6.85 4.47 6.39
C GLU A 36 -6.92 3.47 7.56
N ASN A 37 -7.97 2.66 7.63
CA ASN A 37 -8.14 1.67 8.69
C ASN A 37 -7.53 0.32 8.32
N VAL A 38 -6.99 0.12 7.12
CA VAL A 38 -6.37 -1.13 6.66
C VAL A 38 -4.92 -1.19 7.12
N ASN A 39 -4.72 -1.71 8.34
CA ASN A 39 -3.42 -1.86 8.97
C ASN A 39 -3.00 -3.32 8.95
N SER A 40 -3.25 -4.07 10.03
CA SER A 40 -2.95 -5.50 10.11
C SER A 40 -3.97 -6.24 10.96
N GLN A 41 -5.16 -6.42 10.41
CA GLN A 41 -6.27 -7.10 11.06
C GLN A 41 -6.18 -8.63 10.93
N PRO A 42 -6.92 -9.41 11.73
CA PRO A 42 -6.88 -10.87 11.68
C PRO A 42 -7.19 -11.48 10.30
N PHE A 43 -8.07 -10.86 9.53
CA PHE A 43 -8.50 -11.34 8.21
C PHE A 43 -7.52 -10.99 7.08
N VAL A 44 -6.71 -9.94 7.23
CA VAL A 44 -5.70 -9.50 6.26
C VAL A 44 -4.49 -8.96 7.02
N ARG A 45 -3.44 -9.78 7.11
CA ARG A 45 -2.15 -9.35 7.67
C ARG A 45 -1.42 -8.46 6.68
N TRP A 46 -0.74 -7.44 7.20
CA TRP A 46 -0.09 -6.42 6.37
C TRP A 46 0.95 -7.02 5.42
N ARG A 47 1.74 -8.00 5.89
CA ARG A 47 2.83 -8.58 5.11
C ARG A 47 2.33 -9.32 3.86
N ASP A 48 1.28 -10.13 4.02
CA ASP A 48 0.66 -10.84 2.90
C ASP A 48 0.02 -9.85 1.91
N ARG A 49 -0.63 -8.80 2.42
CA ARG A 49 -1.18 -7.73 1.58
C ARG A 49 -0.09 -7.06 0.75
N PHE A 50 1.03 -6.70 1.37
CA PHE A 50 2.15 -6.05 0.69
C PHE A 50 2.69 -6.93 -0.44
N LEU A 51 2.84 -8.24 -0.21
CA LEU A 51 3.27 -9.20 -1.23
C LEU A 51 2.31 -9.23 -2.44
N PHE A 52 1.01 -9.44 -2.21
CA PHE A 52 0.04 -9.52 -3.30
C PHE A 52 -0.17 -8.18 -4.03
N CYS A 53 -0.11 -7.05 -3.31
CA CYS A 53 -0.19 -5.73 -3.91
C CYS A 53 1.05 -5.42 -4.77
N ALA A 54 2.25 -5.76 -4.31
CA ALA A 54 3.48 -5.58 -5.09
C ALA A 54 3.43 -6.40 -6.39
N GLU A 55 3.04 -7.67 -6.31
CA GLU A 55 2.82 -8.52 -7.48
C GLU A 55 1.81 -7.88 -8.46
N ALA A 56 0.69 -7.40 -7.94
CA ALA A 56 -0.35 -6.75 -8.73
C ALA A 56 0.12 -5.47 -9.43
N VAL A 57 0.90 -4.63 -8.72
CA VAL A 57 1.48 -3.39 -9.25
C VAL A 57 2.42 -3.70 -10.40
N TYR A 58 3.39 -4.61 -10.21
CA TYR A 58 4.34 -4.96 -11.26
C TYR A 58 3.69 -5.64 -12.45
N LYS A 59 2.71 -6.52 -12.22
CA LYS A 59 1.94 -7.15 -13.29
C LYS A 59 1.15 -6.13 -14.11
N ALA A 60 0.52 -5.14 -13.47
CA ALA A 60 -0.20 -4.08 -14.17
C ALA A 60 0.75 -3.13 -14.91
N GLN A 61 1.90 -2.80 -14.32
CA GLN A 61 2.94 -1.99 -14.95
C GLN A 61 3.49 -2.67 -16.21
N ALA A 62 3.85 -3.96 -16.13
CA ALA A 62 4.31 -4.74 -17.28
C ALA A 62 3.26 -4.78 -18.41
N LYS A 63 1.96 -4.87 -18.07
CA LYS A 63 0.87 -4.91 -19.05
C LYS A 63 0.58 -3.55 -19.72
N THR A 64 0.73 -2.46 -18.99
CA THR A 64 0.33 -1.12 -19.46
C THR A 64 1.49 -0.26 -19.94
N GLY A 65 2.74 -0.62 -19.62
CA GLY A 65 3.94 0.15 -19.94
C GLY A 65 4.09 1.46 -19.16
N GLY A 66 3.10 1.84 -18.34
CA GLY A 66 3.14 3.04 -17.49
C GLY A 66 3.47 2.71 -16.05
N ILE A 67 4.09 3.66 -15.34
CA ILE A 67 4.40 3.55 -13.91
C ILE A 67 3.10 3.34 -13.11
N LYS A 68 3.11 2.34 -12.23
CA LYS A 68 1.99 2.04 -11.33
C LYS A 68 2.46 2.03 -9.88
N GLY A 69 1.53 2.27 -8.96
CA GLY A 69 1.81 2.13 -7.53
C GLY A 69 0.57 1.79 -6.72
N HIS A 70 0.81 1.38 -5.50
CA HIS A 70 -0.22 1.20 -4.50
C HIS A 70 0.24 1.83 -3.20
N TYR A 71 -0.56 2.72 -2.61
CA TYR A 71 -0.26 3.31 -1.31
C TYR A 71 -0.41 2.26 -0.22
N LEU A 72 0.69 1.56 0.09
CA LEU A 72 0.75 0.56 1.15
C LEU A 72 0.77 1.24 2.51
N ASN A 73 -0.18 0.90 3.38
CA ASN A 73 -0.32 1.57 4.68
C ASN A 73 0.70 1.08 5.71
N ALA A 74 1.62 1.98 6.08
CA ALA A 74 2.63 1.77 7.10
C ALA A 74 2.16 2.15 8.52
N THR A 75 0.98 2.74 8.69
CA THR A 75 0.42 3.09 10.01
C THR A 75 0.38 1.88 10.94
N ALA A 76 0.98 2.03 12.12
CA ALA A 76 1.07 0.97 13.12
C ALA A 76 0.95 1.55 14.53
N GLY A 77 0.76 0.67 15.52
CA GLY A 77 0.64 1.09 16.93
C GLY A 77 1.95 1.50 17.59
N THR A 78 3.10 1.18 16.99
CA THR A 78 4.43 1.62 17.45
C THR A 78 5.28 2.07 16.27
N CYS A 79 6.27 2.92 16.54
CA CYS A 79 7.21 3.40 15.52
C CYS A 79 8.03 2.26 14.91
N GLU A 80 8.43 1.27 15.71
CA GLU A 80 9.23 0.13 15.24
C GLU A 80 8.46 -0.70 14.21
N GLU A 81 7.17 -0.97 14.48
CA GLU A 81 6.33 -1.73 13.54
C GLU A 81 6.01 -0.90 12.28
N MET A 82 5.84 0.42 12.42
CA MET A 82 5.69 1.33 11.27
C MET A 82 6.93 1.28 10.37
N ILE A 83 8.13 1.43 10.94
CA ILE A 83 9.39 1.37 10.18
C ILE A 83 9.59 -0.01 9.57
N LYS A 84 9.28 -1.10 10.28
CA LYS A 84 9.35 -2.46 9.72
C LYS A 84 8.49 -2.64 8.47
N ARG A 85 7.29 -2.05 8.45
CA ARG A 85 6.42 -2.05 7.26
C ARG A 85 7.04 -1.24 6.12
N ALA A 86 7.54 -0.05 6.41
CA ALA A 86 8.18 0.82 5.42
C ALA A 86 9.43 0.15 4.81
N VAL A 87 10.26 -0.48 5.63
CA VAL A 87 11.45 -1.26 5.19
C VAL A 87 11.03 -2.41 4.29
N PHE A 88 9.99 -3.17 4.66
CA PHE A 88 9.52 -4.26 3.79
C PHE A 88 8.96 -3.75 2.45
N ALA A 89 8.25 -2.63 2.43
CA ALA A 89 7.82 -2.00 1.18
C ALA A 89 9.01 -1.59 0.30
N ARG A 90 10.08 -1.06 0.90
CA ARG A 90 11.34 -0.75 0.21
C ARG A 90 12.02 -2.00 -0.34
N GLU A 91 12.09 -3.08 0.42
CA GLU A 91 12.65 -4.37 -0.03
C GLU A 91 11.87 -4.94 -1.22
N LEU A 92 10.55 -4.74 -1.26
CA LEU A 92 9.71 -5.11 -2.40
C LEU A 92 9.89 -4.18 -3.62
N GLY A 93 10.60 -3.05 -3.48
CA GLY A 93 10.86 -2.09 -4.56
C GLY A 93 9.65 -1.25 -4.97
N VAL A 94 8.58 -1.22 -4.17
CA VAL A 94 7.38 -0.45 -4.50
C VAL A 94 7.64 1.06 -4.36
N PRO A 95 7.05 1.90 -5.22
CA PRO A 95 7.43 3.31 -5.29
C PRO A 95 6.84 4.19 -4.19
N ILE A 96 5.85 3.72 -3.43
CA ILE A 96 5.08 4.57 -2.52
C ILE A 96 4.46 3.81 -1.36
N VAL A 97 4.38 4.48 -0.20
CA VAL A 97 3.67 4.05 1.02
C VAL A 97 2.74 5.17 1.49
N MET A 98 1.83 4.88 2.40
CA MET A 98 1.01 5.88 3.10
C MET A 98 1.11 5.77 4.61
N HIS A 99 0.80 6.87 5.29
CA HIS A 99 0.75 6.96 6.74
C HIS A 99 -0.32 7.95 7.18
N ASP A 100 -1.06 7.59 8.21
CA ASP A 100 -2.14 8.39 8.77
C ASP A 100 -1.56 9.32 9.85
N TYR A 101 -0.97 10.43 9.40
CA TYR A 101 -0.12 11.30 10.23
C TYR A 101 -0.78 11.85 11.51
N LEU A 102 -2.10 12.03 11.54
CA LEU A 102 -2.83 12.48 12.74
C LEU A 102 -3.01 11.36 13.76
N THR A 103 -3.39 10.16 13.31
CA THR A 103 -3.68 9.02 14.19
C THR A 103 -2.41 8.25 14.57
N GLY A 104 -1.40 8.23 13.69
CA GLY A 104 -0.05 7.73 13.97
C GLY A 104 0.82 8.74 14.74
N GLY A 105 0.50 10.03 14.66
CA GLY A 105 1.17 11.12 15.37
C GLY A 105 2.32 11.75 14.60
N PHE A 106 2.54 13.05 14.82
CA PHE A 106 3.54 13.84 14.11
C PHE A 106 4.99 13.36 14.32
N THR A 107 5.32 12.87 15.52
CA THR A 107 6.66 12.32 15.79
C THR A 107 6.95 11.10 14.91
N ALA A 108 6.01 10.16 14.85
CA ALA A 108 6.14 8.97 14.00
C ALA A 108 6.19 9.35 12.51
N ASN A 109 5.33 10.27 12.08
CA ASN A 109 5.32 10.78 10.71
C ASN A 109 6.65 11.44 10.32
N THR A 110 7.23 12.27 11.20
CA THR A 110 8.54 12.88 10.94
C THR A 110 9.62 11.80 10.86
N SER A 111 9.61 10.78 11.71
CA SER A 111 10.54 9.65 11.59
C SER A 111 10.40 8.90 10.26
N LEU A 112 9.17 8.64 9.81
CA LEU A 112 8.90 7.96 8.54
C LEU A 112 9.32 8.82 7.34
N ALA A 113 9.11 10.13 7.38
CA ALA A 113 9.53 11.03 6.30
C ALA A 113 11.06 11.07 6.11
N HIS A 114 11.82 10.80 7.19
CA HIS A 114 13.27 10.73 7.17
C HIS A 114 13.82 9.31 6.98
N SER A 115 12.96 8.28 6.94
CA SER A 115 13.38 6.92 6.59
C SER A 115 13.54 6.81 5.07
N ARG A 116 14.70 7.25 4.56
CA ARG A 116 15.08 7.10 3.14
C ARG A 116 15.73 5.76 2.86
#